data_AF-A0A7J9W1S1-F1
#
_entry.id   AF-A0A7J9W1S1-F1
#
_cell.length_a   1.000
_cell.length_b   1.000
_cell.length_c   1.000
_cell.angle_alpha   90.00
_cell.angle_beta   90.00
_cell.angle_gamma   90.00
#
_symmetry.space_group_name_H-M   'P 1'
#
loop_
_entity.id
_entity.type
_entity.pdbx_description
1 polymer ?
#
loop_
_entity_poly.entity_id
_entity_poly.type
_entity_poly.pdbx_seq_one_letter_code
_entity_poly.pdbx_strand_id
1 'polypeptide(L)'
;MTREDRELLAELARLNSDVPSLALRVMEGSASAAEQQHYAQRLIVLGERLQRRADGMRGDVVEGEVETENPIALPPNTVELDWEQ
;
A
#
# COMPACT_ATOMS: atom_id res chain seq x y z
N MET A 1 -13.12 0.96 -10.63
CA MET A 1 -11.78 1.56 -10.36
C MET A 1 -11.68 2.87 -11.11
N THR A 2 -11.55 3.98 -10.37
CA THR A 2 -11.49 5.34 -10.92
C THR A 2 -10.08 5.66 -11.46
N ARG A 3 -9.94 6.82 -12.12
CA ARG A 3 -8.61 7.34 -12.52
C ARG A 3 -7.74 7.61 -11.28
N GLU A 4 -8.33 8.18 -10.24
CA GLU A 4 -7.66 8.45 -8.97
C GLU A 4 -7.14 7.17 -8.31
N ASP A 5 -7.92 6.07 -8.34
CA ASP A 5 -7.49 4.76 -7.83
C ASP A 5 -6.23 4.25 -8.55
N ARG A 6 -6.18 4.41 -9.88
CA ARG A 6 -5.02 4.00 -10.69
C ARG A 6 -3.78 4.84 -10.37
N GLU A 7 -3.96 6.14 -10.18
CA GLU A 7 -2.87 7.05 -9.85
C GLU A 7 -2.30 6.76 -8.46
N LEU A 8 -3.17 6.49 -7.47
CA LEU A 8 -2.78 6.07 -6.12
C LEU A 8 -2.01 4.75 -6.12
N LEU A 9 -2.50 3.74 -6.84
CA LEU A 9 -1.83 2.45 -6.96
C LEU A 9 -0.49 2.56 -7.69
N ALA A 10 -0.40 3.39 -8.73
CA ALA A 10 0.86 3.64 -9.43
C ALA A 10 1.88 4.35 -8.52
N GLU A 11 1.42 5.28 -7.67
CA GLU A 11 2.27 5.96 -6.70
C GLU A 11 2.76 5.02 -5.60
N LEU A 12 1.89 4.11 -5.13
CA LEU A 12 2.25 3.05 -4.19
C LEU A 12 3.27 2.08 -4.79
N ALA A 13 3.07 1.66 -6.04
CA ALA A 13 4.02 0.78 -6.73
C ALA A 13 5.41 1.43 -6.86
N ARG A 14 5.48 2.73 -7.21
CA ARG A 14 6.74 3.48 -7.27
C ARG A 14 7.40 3.58 -5.90
N LEU A 15 6.65 3.91 -4.87
CA LEU A 15 7.19 4.02 -3.52
C LEU A 15 7.71 2.66 -3.02
N ASN A 16 6.97 1.58 -3.27
CA ASN A 16 7.41 0.22 -2.94
C ASN A 16 8.68 -0.19 -3.70
N SER A 17 8.85 0.21 -4.96
CA SER A 17 10.09 -0.07 -5.68
C SER A 17 11.31 0.67 -5.14
N ASP A 18 11.11 1.80 -4.46
CA ASP A 18 12.20 2.56 -3.82
C ASP A 18 12.70 1.88 -2.52
N VAL A 19 11.85 1.07 -1.85
CA VAL A 19 12.13 0.45 -0.53
C VAL A 19 13.44 -0.35 -0.50
N PRO A 20 13.70 -1.31 -1.42
CA PRO A 20 14.86 -2.18 -1.28
C PRO A 20 16.18 -1.41 -1.34
N SER A 21 16.27 -0.42 -2.24
CA SER A 21 17.45 0.43 -2.37
C SER A 21 17.66 1.31 -1.14
N LEU A 22 16.60 1.91 -0.60
CA LEU A 22 16.69 2.69 0.63
C LEU A 22 17.08 1.81 1.82
N ALA A 23 16.46 0.63 1.96
CA ALA A 23 16.73 -0.30 3.05
C ALA A 23 18.19 -0.76 3.06
N LEU A 24 18.75 -1.11 1.89
CA LEU A 24 20.18 -1.44 1.77
C LEU A 24 21.07 -0.29 2.24
N ARG A 25 20.80 0.93 1.79
CA ARG A 25 21.57 2.11 2.20
C ARG A 25 21.43 2.44 3.69
N VAL A 26 20.27 2.19 4.29
CA VAL A 26 20.07 2.32 5.75
C VAL A 26 20.92 1.29 6.50
N MET A 27 20.92 0.03 6.07
CA MET A 27 21.73 -1.02 6.69
C MET A 27 23.24 -0.75 6.56
N GLU A 28 23.67 -0.20 5.42
CA GLU A 28 25.05 0.20 5.18
C GLU A 28 25.45 1.50 5.91
N GLY A 29 24.49 2.19 6.53
CA GLY A 29 24.71 3.50 7.15
C GLY A 29 24.99 4.62 6.15
N SER A 30 24.75 4.40 4.86
CA SER A 30 24.99 5.35 3.78
C SER A 30 23.77 6.24 3.46
N ALA A 31 22.58 5.87 3.94
CA ALA A 31 21.38 6.70 3.84
C ALA A 31 21.38 7.84 4.87
N SER A 32 21.29 9.07 4.40
CA SER A 32 21.17 10.26 5.26
C SER A 32 19.83 10.30 6.00
N ALA A 33 19.80 10.98 7.15
CA ALA A 33 18.56 11.22 7.90
C ALA A 33 17.51 11.98 7.05
N ALA A 34 17.97 12.88 6.17
CA ALA A 34 17.10 13.63 5.26
C ALA A 34 16.43 12.71 4.23
N GLU A 35 17.16 11.76 3.65
CA GLU A 35 16.59 10.78 2.71
C GLU A 35 15.57 9.86 3.38
N GLN A 36 15.88 9.37 4.58
CA GLN A 36 14.98 8.53 5.36
C GLN A 36 13.69 9.30 5.72
N GLN A 37 13.82 10.55 6.17
CA GLN A 37 12.69 11.41 6.49
C GLN A 37 11.86 11.73 5.24
N HIS A 38 12.50 12.01 4.11
CA HIS A 38 11.82 12.29 2.86
C HIS A 38 10.99 11.09 2.38
N TYR A 39 11.57 9.88 2.45
CA TYR A 39 10.85 8.66 2.12
C TYR A 39 9.67 8.41 3.08
N ALA A 40 9.88 8.58 4.39
CA ALA A 40 8.83 8.43 5.40
C ALA A 40 7.67 9.40 5.18
N GLN A 41 7.95 10.67 4.85
CA GLN A 41 6.91 11.67 4.54
C GLN A 41 6.08 11.27 3.32
N ARG A 42 6.72 10.80 2.23
CA ARG A 42 6.01 10.29 1.05
C ARG A 42 5.10 9.12 1.41
N LEU A 43 5.57 8.20 2.25
CA LEU A 43 4.80 7.04 2.71
C LEU A 43 3.59 7.44 3.55
N ILE A 44 3.75 8.36 4.50
CA ILE A 44 2.66 8.86 5.36
C ILE A 44 1.57 9.51 4.51
N VAL A 45 1.95 10.45 3.64
CA VAL A 45 0.99 11.19 2.79
C VAL A 45 0.22 10.23 1.88
N LEU A 46 0.90 9.24 1.31
CA LEU A 46 0.24 8.25 0.46
C LEU A 46 -0.70 7.35 1.28
N GLY A 47 -0.28 6.94 2.48
CA GLY A 47 -1.11 6.17 3.42
C GLY A 47 -2.40 6.90 3.79
N GLU A 48 -2.31 8.19 4.14
CA GLU A 48 -3.48 9.02 4.44
C GLU A 48 -4.45 9.15 3.27
N ARG A 49 -3.93 9.22 2.03
CA ARG A 49 -4.77 9.26 0.82
C ARG A 49 -5.46 7.93 0.56
N LEU A 50 -4.74 6.81 0.72
CA LEU A 50 -5.32 5.47 0.61
C LEU A 50 -6.38 5.24 1.67
N GLN A 51 -6.14 5.66 2.91
CA GLN A 51 -7.10 5.57 4.00
C GLN A 51 -8.38 6.37 3.69
N ARG A 52 -8.26 7.65 3.33
CA ARG A 52 -9.42 8.46 2.93
C ARG A 52 -10.20 7.84 1.78
N ARG A 53 -9.51 7.22 0.82
CA ARG A 53 -10.17 6.54 -0.29
C ARG A 53 -10.92 5.29 0.16
N ALA A 54 -10.33 4.50 1.06
CA ALA A 54 -10.97 3.33 1.65
C ALA A 54 -12.19 3.71 2.50
N ASP A 55 -12.07 4.78 3.30
CA ASP A 55 -13.17 5.31 4.11
C ASP A 55 -14.31 5.83 3.22
N GLY A 56 -13.99 6.55 2.13
CA GLY A 56 -14.99 6.99 1.15
C GLY A 56 -15.60 5.87 0.29
N MET A 57 -15.06 4.65 0.37
CA MET A 57 -15.65 3.44 -0.23
C MET A 57 -16.51 2.65 0.76
N ARG A 58 -16.31 2.84 2.06
CA ARG A 58 -17.20 2.33 3.10
C ARG A 58 -18.40 3.28 3.15
N GLY A 59 -19.51 2.91 2.50
CA GLY A 59 -20.78 3.60 2.70
C GLY A 59 -21.14 3.63 4.19
N ASP A 60 -21.94 4.62 4.61
CA ASP A 60 -22.42 4.73 5.98
C ASP A 60 -23.03 3.40 6.43
N VAL A 61 -22.40 2.76 7.42
CA VAL A 61 -22.97 1.58 8.07
C VAL A 61 -24.06 2.09 9.01
N VAL A 62 -25.25 2.29 8.47
CA VAL A 62 -26.48 2.52 9.26
C VAL A 62 -26.96 1.15 9.73
N GLU A 63 -26.88 0.94 11.05
CA GLU A 63 -27.45 -0.17 11.84
C GLU A 63 -27.96 -1.40 11.06
N GLY A 64 -27.12 -2.44 11.00
CA GLY A 64 -27.61 -3.79 11.28
C GLY A 64 -28.06 -4.68 10.12
N GLU A 65 -27.80 -4.35 8.85
CA GLU A 65 -27.95 -5.35 7.78
C GLU A 65 -26.93 -5.10 6.65
N VAL A 66 -25.94 -6.00 6.54
CA VAL A 66 -24.94 -5.97 5.47
C VAL A 66 -25.46 -6.87 4.35
N GLU A 67 -26.23 -6.31 3.41
CA GLU A 67 -26.44 -6.94 2.11
C GLU A 67 -25.21 -6.68 1.24
N THR A 68 -24.18 -7.51 1.39
CA THR A 68 -23.08 -7.55 0.40
C THR A 68 -23.55 -8.31 -0.83
N GLU A 69 -24.08 -7.63 -1.83
CA GLU A 69 -24.06 -8.15 -3.19
C GLU A 69 -22.64 -8.04 -3.77
N ASN A 70 -22.09 -9.20 -4.10
CA ASN A 70 -20.79 -9.49 -4.75
C ASN A 70 -19.52 -9.50 -3.86
N PRO A 71 -19.03 -10.69 -3.46
CA PRO A 71 -17.65 -10.83 -3.03
C PRO A 71 -16.73 -10.63 -4.24
N ILE A 72 -15.89 -9.59 -4.20
CA ILE A 72 -14.73 -9.49 -5.08
C ILE A 72 -13.79 -10.63 -4.67
N ALA A 73 -13.82 -11.72 -5.43
CA ALA A 73 -12.87 -12.81 -5.29
C ALA A 73 -11.47 -12.27 -5.64
N LEU A 74 -10.62 -12.11 -4.62
CA LEU A 74 -9.18 -11.96 -4.83
C LEU A 74 -8.64 -13.30 -5.33
N PRO A 75 -7.82 -13.34 -6.40
CA PRO A 75 -7.19 -14.59 -6.82
C PRO A 75 -6.23 -15.08 -5.72
N PRO A 76 -6.25 -16.38 -5.39
CA PRO A 76 -5.36 -16.95 -4.39
C PRO A 76 -3.96 -17.06 -4.99
N ASN A 77 -3.11 -16.07 -4.75
CA ASN A 77 -1.68 -16.20 -5.01
C ASN A 77 -1.06 -17.03 -3.87
N THR A 78 -1.21 -18.35 -3.94
CA THR A 78 -0.41 -19.27 -3.13
C THR A 78 1.00 -19.26 -3.71
N VAL A 79 1.92 -18.58 -3.03
CA VAL A 79 3.37 -18.74 -3.27
C VAL A 79 3.80 -19.99 -2.50
N GLU A 80 4.06 -21.09 -3.21
CA GLU A 80 4.81 -22.21 -2.63
C GLU A 80 6.26 -21.75 -2.40
N LEU A 81 6.66 -21.68 -1.13
CA LEU A 81 8.06 -21.53 -0.74
C LEU A 81 8.64 -22.94 -0.60
N ASP A 82 9.38 -23.37 -1.62
CA ASP A 82 10.23 -24.55 -1.55
C ASP A 82 11.45 -24.23 -0.66
N TRP A 83 11.45 -24.79 0.54
CA TRP A 83 12.54 -24.68 1.51
C TRP A 83 13.25 -26.02 1.68
N GLU A 84 13.75 -26.65 0.61
CA GLU A 84 14.83 -27.63 0.73
C GLU A 84 15.84 -27.57 -0.44
N GLN A 85 17.02 -27.01 -0.16
CA GLN A 85 18.30 -27.47 -0.73
C GLN A 85 19.39 -27.40 0.33
#